data_AF-A0AAE0IHW0-F1
#
_entry.id   AF-A0AAE0IHW0-F1
#
_cell.length_a   1.000
_cell.length_b   1.000
_cell.length_c   1.000
_cell.angle_alpha   90.00
_cell.angle_beta   90.00
_cell.angle_gamma   90.00
#
_symmetry.space_group_name_H-M   'P 1'
#
loop_
_entity.id
_entity.type
_entity.pdbx_description
1 polymer ?
#
loop_
_entity_poly.entity_id
_entity_poly.type
_entity_poly.pdbx_seq_one_letter_code
_entity_poly.pdbx_strand_id
1 'polypeptide(L)'
;MASESNPAEPIPSGPKEAGEAPKTEVDPPPTVTWDTTIKGYFLPSDVQCMLDNGGFDLSSKSDVTNNADDIYTQVSNKFMPKQMPPFTQQNPDPKHPLWTQEMCDNFKAWMNGGFQ
;
A
#
# COMPACT_ATOMS: atom_id res chain seq x y z
N MET A 1 40.92 -62.70 -12.22
CA MET A 1 41.58 -62.80 -10.90
C MET A 1 41.46 -61.42 -10.25
N ALA A 2 41.07 -61.33 -8.97
CA ALA A 2 41.20 -60.21 -8.01
C ALA A 2 40.77 -58.78 -8.47
N SER A 3 40.02 -57.96 -7.72
CA SER A 3 40.29 -57.43 -6.36
C SER A 3 41.67 -56.74 -6.30
N GLU A 4 41.91 -55.52 -5.81
CA GLU A 4 41.11 -54.44 -5.20
C GLU A 4 42.03 -53.19 -5.06
N SER A 5 41.68 -51.98 -4.56
CA SER A 5 40.46 -51.44 -3.93
C SER A 5 40.32 -49.91 -4.18
N ASN A 6 39.39 -49.27 -3.45
CA ASN A 6 39.14 -47.82 -3.32
C ASN A 6 40.01 -47.23 -2.15
N PRO A 7 39.92 -45.95 -1.68
CA PRO A 7 39.00 -44.87 -2.08
C PRO A 7 39.56 -43.43 -2.20
N ALA A 8 38.76 -42.57 -2.85
CA ALA A 8 38.52 -41.20 -2.38
C ALA A 8 37.01 -40.89 -2.56
N GLU A 9 36.38 -40.32 -1.55
CA GLU A 9 34.92 -40.31 -1.38
C GLU A 9 34.17 -39.21 -2.16
N PRO A 10 32.87 -39.39 -2.43
CA PRO A 10 32.07 -38.47 -3.24
C PRO A 10 31.81 -37.13 -2.53
N ILE A 11 31.80 -36.05 -3.30
CA ILE A 11 31.37 -34.72 -2.85
C ILE A 11 29.83 -34.72 -2.71
N PRO A 12 29.26 -34.48 -1.51
CA PRO A 12 27.81 -34.56 -1.30
C PRO A 12 27.06 -33.34 -1.86
N SER A 13 25.83 -33.57 -2.31
CA SER A 13 24.92 -32.53 -2.84
C SER A 13 23.93 -32.01 -1.78
N GLY A 14 24.03 -30.70 -1.47
CA GLY A 14 23.02 -29.93 -0.72
C GLY A 14 22.94 -30.18 0.80
N PRO A 15 22.11 -29.42 1.55
CA PRO A 15 21.31 -28.24 1.16
C PRO A 15 21.91 -26.90 1.67
N LYS A 16 21.26 -25.77 1.35
CA LYS A 16 21.62 -24.43 1.89
C LYS A 16 20.77 -24.08 3.11
N GLU A 17 21.41 -23.97 4.27
CA GLU A 17 20.91 -23.40 5.52
C GLU A 17 22.13 -22.81 6.27
N ALA A 18 22.02 -21.83 7.17
CA ALA A 18 20.85 -21.13 7.68
C ALA A 18 21.18 -19.64 7.91
N GLY A 19 20.13 -18.83 7.99
CA GLY A 19 20.19 -17.39 8.26
C GLY A 19 18.80 -16.87 8.57
N GLU A 20 18.07 -17.57 9.44
CA GLU A 20 16.73 -17.15 9.87
C GLU A 20 16.80 -15.84 10.62
N ALA A 21 16.39 -14.76 9.96
CA ALA A 21 15.77 -13.64 10.65
C ALA A 21 14.55 -14.18 11.42
N PRO A 22 14.25 -13.66 12.62
CA PRO A 22 13.12 -14.12 13.39
C PRO A 22 11.85 -13.97 12.56
N LYS A 23 11.10 -15.06 12.40
CA LYS A 23 9.72 -15.01 11.91
C LYS A 23 8.92 -14.22 12.93
N THR A 24 8.76 -12.92 12.68
CA THR A 24 7.74 -12.12 13.34
C THR A 24 6.44 -12.88 13.18
N GLU A 25 5.82 -13.19 14.32
CA GLU A 25 4.46 -13.72 14.37
C GLU A 25 3.58 -12.77 13.55
N VAL A 26 3.07 -13.25 12.41
CA VAL A 26 2.26 -12.41 11.52
C VAL A 26 0.90 -12.28 12.18
N ASP A 27 0.82 -11.28 13.07
CA ASP A 27 -0.41 -10.59 13.46
C ASP A 27 -1.31 -10.50 12.22
N PRO A 28 -2.59 -10.88 12.29
CA PRO A 28 -3.47 -10.86 11.12
C PRO A 28 -3.34 -9.51 10.42
N PRO A 29 -3.15 -9.47 9.09
CA PRO A 29 -2.80 -8.24 8.39
C PRO A 29 -3.78 -7.14 8.80
N PRO A 30 -3.29 -6.00 9.31
CA PRO A 30 -4.12 -5.03 10.01
C PRO A 30 -5.29 -4.68 9.11
N THR A 31 -6.51 -5.01 9.56
CA THR A 31 -7.67 -4.95 8.70
C THR A 31 -7.84 -3.50 8.26
N VAL A 32 -7.68 -3.26 6.96
CA VAL A 32 -7.79 -1.93 6.38
C VAL A 32 -9.26 -1.52 6.45
N THR A 33 -9.57 -0.67 7.42
CA THR A 33 -10.92 -0.13 7.61
C THR A 33 -10.92 1.38 7.39
N TRP A 34 -12.13 1.92 7.29
CA TRP A 34 -12.32 3.37 7.33
C TRP A 34 -11.62 4.02 8.53
N ASP A 35 -11.83 3.48 9.73
CA ASP A 35 -11.45 4.13 10.99
C ASP A 35 -9.99 3.92 11.39
N THR A 36 -9.35 2.85 10.92
CA THR A 36 -7.95 2.55 11.23
C THR A 36 -6.97 3.07 10.18
N THR A 37 -7.40 3.21 8.93
CA THR A 37 -6.47 3.45 7.81
C THR A 37 -6.99 4.51 6.85
N ILE A 38 -8.14 4.29 6.21
CA ILE A 38 -8.53 5.05 5.01
C ILE A 38 -8.78 6.53 5.32
N LYS A 39 -9.50 6.87 6.40
CA LYS A 39 -9.75 8.26 6.75
C LYS A 39 -8.48 9.07 7.06
N GLY A 40 -7.39 8.38 7.45
CA GLY A 40 -6.09 8.99 7.74
C GLY A 40 -5.29 9.38 6.50
N TYR A 41 -5.71 8.94 5.30
CA TYR A 41 -5.03 9.27 4.03
C TYR A 41 -5.51 10.57 3.40
N PHE A 42 -6.61 11.15 3.88
CA PHE A 42 -7.11 12.45 3.43
C PHE A 42 -6.63 13.53 4.40
N LEU A 43 -5.84 14.48 3.94
CA LEU A 43 -5.43 15.60 4.78
C LEU A 43 -6.58 16.60 4.95
N PRO A 44 -6.59 17.43 6.02
CA PRO A 44 -7.59 18.49 6.16
C PRO A 44 -7.65 19.46 4.97
N SER A 45 -6.52 19.65 4.27
CA SER A 45 -6.47 20.40 3.00
C SER A 45 -7.21 19.72 1.85
N ASP A 46 -7.21 18.38 1.79
CA ASP A 46 -7.97 17.62 0.80
C ASP A 46 -9.46 17.70 1.07
N VAL A 47 -9.86 17.52 2.34
CA VAL A 47 -11.24 17.66 2.79
C VAL A 47 -11.78 19.03 2.40
N GLN A 48 -11.07 20.11 2.74
CA GLN A 48 -11.47 21.47 2.38
C GLN A 48 -11.54 21.67 0.85
N CYS A 49 -10.54 21.19 0.10
CA CYS A 49 -10.53 21.28 -1.36
C CYS A 49 -11.74 20.60 -2.01
N MET A 50 -12.12 19.41 -1.52
CA MET A 50 -13.27 18.66 -2.06
C MET A 50 -14.62 19.22 -1.61
N LEU A 51 -14.71 19.81 -0.40
CA LEU A 51 -15.89 20.58 0.00
C LEU A 51 -16.10 21.81 -0.91
N ASP A 52 -15.02 22.55 -1.21
CA ASP A 52 -15.10 23.78 -2.00
C ASP A 52 -15.25 23.55 -3.52
N ASN A 53 -14.69 22.46 -4.06
CA ASN A 53 -14.58 22.24 -5.52
C ASN A 53 -15.13 20.89 -6.01
N GLY A 54 -15.17 19.87 -5.15
CA GLY A 54 -15.64 18.51 -5.48
C GLY A 54 -17.12 18.27 -5.19
N GLY A 55 -17.68 19.01 -4.22
CA GLY A 55 -19.07 18.90 -3.78
C GLY A 55 -19.35 17.76 -2.80
N PHE A 56 -18.32 17.17 -2.17
CA PHE A 56 -18.46 16.09 -1.18
C PHE A 56 -17.34 16.09 -0.14
N ASP A 57 -17.57 15.44 1.00
CA ASP A 57 -16.69 15.47 2.18
C ASP A 57 -15.79 14.24 2.28
N LEU A 58 -14.47 14.42 2.12
CA LEU A 58 -13.49 13.32 2.29
C LEU A 58 -13.34 12.83 3.74
N SER A 59 -13.92 13.50 4.73
CA SER A 59 -14.03 13.03 6.11
C SER A 59 -15.30 12.22 6.39
N SER A 60 -16.26 12.17 5.45
CA SER A 60 -17.46 11.34 5.49
C SER A 60 -17.22 9.98 4.86
N LYS A 61 -17.33 8.90 5.65
CA LYS A 61 -17.29 7.51 5.12
C LYS A 61 -18.31 7.31 4.00
N SER A 62 -19.51 7.88 4.15
CA SER A 62 -20.60 7.74 3.17
C SER A 62 -20.23 8.40 1.85
N ASP A 63 -19.66 9.60 1.88
CA ASP A 63 -19.29 10.36 0.68
C ASP A 63 -18.11 9.68 -0.03
N VAL A 64 -17.10 9.23 0.72
CA VAL A 64 -15.97 8.50 0.16
C VAL A 64 -16.41 7.16 -0.44
N THR A 65 -17.32 6.42 0.20
CA THR A 65 -17.89 5.19 -0.36
C THR A 65 -18.71 5.47 -1.64
N ASN A 66 -19.53 6.52 -1.64
CA ASN A 66 -20.35 6.89 -2.81
C ASN A 66 -19.51 7.34 -4.02
N ASN A 67 -18.31 7.89 -3.80
CA ASN A 67 -17.39 8.37 -4.83
C ASN A 67 -16.14 7.48 -4.99
N ALA A 68 -16.15 6.25 -4.46
CA ALA A 68 -14.92 5.47 -4.25
C ALA A 68 -14.16 5.13 -5.53
N ASP A 69 -14.85 4.76 -6.62
CA ASP A 69 -14.19 4.43 -7.89
C ASP A 69 -13.53 5.66 -8.55
N ASP A 70 -14.15 6.84 -8.44
CA ASP A 70 -13.57 8.11 -8.91
C ASP A 70 -12.37 8.51 -8.06
N ILE A 71 -12.48 8.44 -6.72
CA ILE A 71 -11.37 8.71 -5.80
C ILE A 71 -10.19 7.78 -6.10
N TYR A 72 -10.43 6.46 -6.21
CA TYR A 72 -9.40 5.49 -6.54
C TYR A 72 -8.74 5.78 -7.90
N THR A 73 -9.54 6.14 -8.91
CA THR A 73 -9.03 6.52 -10.24
C THR A 73 -8.14 7.76 -10.16
N GLN A 74 -8.50 8.77 -9.36
CA GLN A 74 -7.74 10.01 -9.26
C GLN A 74 -6.44 9.87 -8.44
N VAL A 75 -6.44 9.10 -7.34
CA VAL A 75 -5.23 8.88 -6.51
C VAL A 75 -4.25 7.90 -7.16
N SER A 76 -4.73 6.89 -7.89
CA SER A 76 -3.88 5.97 -8.66
C SER A 76 -3.19 6.68 -9.83
N ASN A 77 -3.92 7.52 -10.58
CA ASN A 77 -3.37 8.32 -11.69
C ASN A 77 -2.58 9.57 -11.24
N LYS A 78 -2.36 9.77 -9.93
CA LYS A 78 -1.59 10.92 -9.38
C LYS A 78 -2.19 12.29 -9.73
N PHE A 79 -3.52 12.36 -9.83
CA PHE A 79 -4.27 13.61 -9.99
C PHE A 79 -4.84 14.13 -8.66
N MET A 80 -5.01 13.26 -7.67
CA MET A 80 -5.28 13.63 -6.28
C MET A 80 -4.17 13.13 -5.34
N PRO A 81 -3.80 13.91 -4.30
CA PRO A 81 -4.22 15.29 -4.02
C PRO A 81 -3.74 16.30 -5.08
N LYS A 82 -4.44 17.43 -5.22
CA LYS A 82 -4.11 18.45 -6.23
C LYS A 82 -2.98 19.35 -5.74
N GLN A 83 -1.83 19.24 -6.37
CA GLN A 83 -0.66 20.06 -6.04
C GLN A 83 -0.84 21.52 -6.49
N MET A 84 -0.33 22.45 -5.68
CA MET A 84 -0.44 23.89 -5.87
C MET A 84 0.94 24.56 -5.93
N PRO A 85 1.13 25.63 -6.73
CA PRO A 85 2.42 26.31 -6.87
C PRO A 85 3.03 26.71 -5.51
N PRO A 86 4.35 26.51 -5.30
CA PRO A 86 5.37 26.16 -6.29
C PRO A 86 5.45 24.65 -6.64
N PHE A 87 4.66 23.80 -5.98
CA PHE A 87 4.65 22.36 -6.20
C PHE A 87 3.78 21.95 -7.39
N THR A 88 4.08 20.78 -7.96
CA THR A 88 3.39 20.22 -9.14
C THR A 88 3.18 18.72 -8.98
N GLN A 89 2.36 18.09 -9.83
CA GLN A 89 2.19 16.63 -9.77
C GLN A 89 3.48 15.84 -10.07
N GLN A 90 4.51 16.48 -10.64
CA GLN A 90 5.84 15.88 -10.86
C GLN A 90 6.85 16.20 -9.75
N ASN A 91 6.57 17.23 -8.94
CA ASN A 91 7.37 17.63 -7.77
C ASN A 91 6.40 18.06 -6.65
N PRO A 92 5.77 17.10 -5.96
CA PRO A 92 4.74 17.38 -4.98
C PRO A 92 5.29 18.00 -3.70
N ASP A 93 4.43 18.67 -2.92
CA ASP A 93 4.79 19.19 -1.60
C ASP A 93 5.19 18.04 -0.67
N PRO A 94 6.39 18.06 -0.06
CA PRO A 94 6.79 17.07 0.95
C PRO A 94 5.83 16.97 2.15
N LYS A 95 5.00 18.00 2.40
CA LYS A 95 3.97 18.03 3.45
C LYS A 95 2.59 17.60 2.96
N HIS A 96 2.36 17.58 1.65
CA HIS A 96 1.12 17.11 1.02
C HIS A 96 1.46 16.17 -0.15
N PRO A 97 2.14 15.04 0.13
CA PRO A 97 2.64 14.14 -0.90
C PRO A 97 1.50 13.46 -1.64
N LEU A 98 1.80 12.94 -2.83
CA LEU A 98 0.86 12.09 -3.54
C LEU A 98 0.74 10.73 -2.87
N TRP A 99 -0.43 10.11 -3.00
CA TRP A 99 -0.67 8.77 -2.45
C TRP A 99 0.39 7.79 -2.96
N THR A 100 0.94 6.98 -2.05
CA THR A 100 1.86 5.90 -2.40
C THR A 100 1.12 4.77 -3.10
N GLN A 101 1.84 3.80 -3.67
CA GLN A 101 1.20 2.60 -4.22
C GLN A 101 0.46 1.82 -3.10
N GLU A 102 1.07 1.69 -1.94
CA GLU A 102 0.48 1.06 -0.74
C GLU A 102 -0.84 1.73 -0.32
N MET A 103 -0.93 3.06 -0.33
CA MET A 103 -2.17 3.78 -0.03
C MET A 103 -3.28 3.45 -1.04
N CYS A 104 -2.94 3.38 -2.33
CA CYS A 104 -3.88 2.96 -3.38
C CYS A 104 -4.32 1.50 -3.19
N ASP A 105 -3.39 0.59 -2.90
CA ASP A 105 -3.66 -0.84 -2.72
C ASP A 105 -4.54 -1.09 -1.49
N ASN A 106 -4.27 -0.39 -0.38
CA ASN A 106 -5.10 -0.42 0.83
C ASN A 106 -6.51 0.12 0.55
N PHE A 107 -6.64 1.24 -0.15
CA PHE A 107 -7.94 1.77 -0.55
C PHE A 107 -8.71 0.79 -1.44
N LYS A 108 -8.03 0.13 -2.40
CA LYS A 108 -8.68 -0.87 -3.25
C LYS A 108 -9.06 -2.14 -2.49
N ALA A 109 -8.26 -2.57 -1.52
CA ALA A 109 -8.60 -3.67 -0.62
C ALA A 109 -9.84 -3.35 0.22
N TRP A 110 -9.94 -2.13 0.75
CA TRP A 110 -11.11 -1.66 1.50
C TRP A 110 -12.39 -1.59 0.65
N MET A 111 -12.30 -1.10 -0.59
CA MET A 111 -13.40 -1.16 -1.56
C MET A 111 -13.84 -2.60 -1.83
N ASN A 112 -12.90 -3.48 -2.15
CA ASN A 112 -13.16 -4.90 -2.47
C ASN A 112 -13.72 -5.67 -1.25
N GLY A 113 -13.37 -5.25 -0.03
CA GLY A 113 -13.92 -5.76 1.22
C GLY A 113 -15.32 -5.27 1.56
N GLY A 114 -15.94 -4.43 0.71
CA GLY A 114 -17.28 -3.90 0.95
C GLY A 114 -17.33 -2.76 1.97
N PHE A 115 -16.28 -1.93 2.02
CA PHE A 115 -16.23 -0.70 2.83
C PHE A 115 -16.38 -0.91 4.35
N GLN A 116 -15.70 -1.93 4.89
CA GLN A 116 -15.66 -2.24 6.34
C GLN A 116 -15.20 -1.03 7.17
#